data_AF-A0A7G8WFI4-F1
#
_entry.id   AF-A0A7G8WFI4-F1
#
_cell.length_a   1.000
_cell.length_b   1.000
_cell.length_c   1.000
_cell.angle_alpha   90.00
_cell.angle_beta   90.00
_cell.angle_gamma   90.00
#
_symmetry.space_group_name_H-M   'P 1'
#
loop_
_entity.id
_entity.type
_entity.pdbx_description
1 polymer ?
#
loop_
_entity_poly.entity_id
_entity_poly.type
_entity_poly.pdbx_seq_one_letter_code
_entity_poly.pdbx_strand_id
1 'polypeptide(L)' 'MIQQRQITEVKGRLIKSEISTKELVFDLGFSSMSSFSRFFKQYAGVSPSGFKKQH' A
#
# COMPACT_ATOMS: atom_id res chain seq x y z
N MET A 1 -15.27 -7.36 1.26
CA MET A 1 -15.23 -7.09 -0.19
C MET A 1 -14.58 -5.74 -0.56
N ILE A 2 -14.42 -4.78 0.36
CA ILE A 2 -13.78 -3.48 0.04
C ILE A 2 -12.23 -3.56 0.04
N GLN A 3 -11.63 -4.29 0.99
CA GLN A 3 -10.17 -4.29 1.18
C GLN A 3 -9.37 -4.92 0.02
N GLN A 4 -9.95 -5.88 -0.68
CA GLN A 4 -9.32 -6.53 -1.85
C GLN A 4 -9.29 -5.61 -3.09
N ARG A 5 -10.27 -4.71 -3.22
CA ARG A 5 -10.25 -3.69 -4.27
C ARG A 5 -9.26 -2.58 -3.92
N GLN A 6 -9.19 -2.19 -2.65
CA GLN A 6 -8.23 -1.20 -2.16
C GLN A 6 -6.78 -1.67 -2.37
N ILE A 7 -6.42 -2.92 -2.05
CA ILE A 7 -5.04 -3.38 -2.23
C ILE A 7 -4.59 -3.37 -3.70
N THR A 8 -5.49 -3.67 -4.64
CA THR A 8 -5.19 -3.63 -6.08
C THR A 8 -4.86 -2.22 -6.55
N GLU A 9 -5.67 -1.23 -6.13
CA GLU A 9 -5.41 0.19 -6.41
C GLU A 9 -4.05 0.63 -5.83
N VAL A 10 -3.78 0.27 -4.57
CA VAL A 10 -2.52 0.63 -3.90
C VAL A 10 -1.31 0.03 -4.61
N LYS A 11 -1.39 -1.23 -5.05
CA LYS A 11 -0.32 -1.87 -5.84
C LYS A 11 -0.05 -1.11 -7.14
N GLY A 12 -1.10 -0.73 -7.87
CA GLY A 12 -0.97 0.06 -9.10
C GLY A 12 -0.30 1.41 -8.85
N ARG A 13 -0.73 2.12 -7.80
CA ARG A 13 -0.15 3.42 -7.39
C ARG A 13 1.31 3.31 -6.93
N LEU A 14 1.67 2.20 -6.25
CA LEU A 14 3.06 1.95 -5.83
C LEU A 14 3.99 1.71 -7.02
N ILE A 15 3.55 0.93 -8.03
CA ILE A 15 4.34 0.62 -9.23
C ILE A 15 4.56 1.88 -10.06
N LYS A 16 3.48 2.63 -10.31
CA LYS A 16 3.58 3.87 -11.10
C LYS A 16 4.40 4.96 -10.40
N SER A 17 4.73 4.78 -9.11
CA SER A 17 5.44 5.75 -8.27
C SER A 17 4.87 7.17 -8.30
N GLU A 18 3.62 7.34 -8.74
CA GLU A 18 2.92 8.63 -8.80
C GLU A 18 2.76 9.26 -7.40
N ILE A 19 2.87 8.43 -6.36
CA ILE A 19 2.52 8.79 -5.00
C ILE A 19 3.50 8.17 -4.00
N SER A 20 3.84 8.95 -2.97
CA SER A 20 4.69 8.51 -1.86
C SER A 20 3.94 7.57 -0.92
N THR A 21 4.66 6.72 -0.19
CA THR A 21 4.03 5.81 0.78
C THR A 21 3.29 6.59 1.88
N LYS A 22 3.73 7.80 2.24
CA LYS A 22 3.07 8.64 3.27
C LYS A 22 1.70 9.14 2.79
N GLU A 23 1.65 9.59 1.55
CA GLU A 23 0.40 10.02 0.89
C GLU A 23 -0.59 8.84 0.81
N LEU A 24 -0.11 7.62 0.51
CA LEU A 24 -0.95 6.41 0.50
C LEU A 24 -1.53 6.10 1.88
N VAL A 25 -0.75 6.26 2.95
CA VAL A 25 -1.22 6.07 4.33
C VAL A 25 -2.36 7.04 4.64
N PHE A 26 -2.22 8.30 4.23
CA PHE A 26 -3.22 9.34 4.43
C PHE A 26 -4.49 9.09 3.59
N ASP A 27 -4.34 8.83 2.29
CA ASP A 27 -5.45 8.59 1.35
C ASP A 27 -6.33 7.39 1.73
N LEU A 28 -5.69 6.35 2.27
CA LEU A 28 -6.38 5.14 2.74
C LEU A 28 -6.96 5.28 4.15
N GLY A 29 -6.77 6.42 4.83
CA GLY A 29 -7.27 6.68 6.17
C GLY A 29 -6.53 5.90 7.27
N PHE A 30 -5.30 5.46 7.04
CA PHE A 30 -4.50 4.82 8.07
C PHE A 30 -3.90 5.87 9.01
N SER A 31 -4.01 5.61 10.31
CA SER A 31 -3.43 6.50 11.33
C SER A 31 -1.90 6.46 11.37
N SER A 32 -1.27 5.44 10.77
CA SER A 32 0.19 5.31 10.75
C SER A 32 0.71 4.43 9.61
N MET A 33 1.96 4.67 9.21
CA MET A 33 2.70 3.86 8.24
C MET A 33 2.78 2.38 8.64
N SER A 34 2.90 2.10 9.94
CA SER A 34 2.97 0.74 10.47
C SER A 34 1.65 -0.02 10.25
N SER A 35 0.52 0.66 10.46
CA SER A 35 -0.82 0.08 10.24
C SER A 35 -1.04 -0.24 8.78
N PHE A 36 -0.71 0.70 7.89
CA PHE A 36 -0.73 0.49 6.45
C PHE A 36 0.19 -0.65 6.02
N SER A 37 1.41 -0.71 6.53
CA SER A 37 2.38 -1.75 6.17
C SER A 37 1.88 -3.14 6.57
N ARG A 38 1.22 -3.26 7.73
CA ARG A 38 0.63 -4.51 8.20
C ARG A 38 -0.56 -4.93 7.33
N PHE A 39 -1.45 -3.99 7.02
CA PHE A 39 -2.55 -4.20 6.06
C PHE A 39 -2.02 -4.62 4.70
N PHE A 40 -1.08 -3.87 4.13
CA PHE A 40 -0.53 -4.14 2.81
C PHE A 40 0.15 -5.51 2.79
N LYS A 41 0.96 -5.84 3.80
CA LYS A 41 1.59 -7.16 3.91
C LYS A 41 0.56 -8.29 4.06
N GLN A 42 -0.52 -8.07 4.79
CA GLN A 42 -1.59 -9.06 4.97
C GLN A 42 -2.26 -9.44 3.63
N TYR A 43 -2.41 -8.49 2.70
CA TYR A 43 -3.05 -8.74 1.41
C TYR A 43 -2.07 -8.96 0.24
N ALA A 44 -0.89 -8.34 0.27
CA ALA A 44 0.12 -8.42 -0.78
C ALA A 44 1.21 -9.45 -0.49
N GLY A 45 1.32 -9.96 0.75
CA GLY A 45 2.36 -10.90 1.18
C GLY A 45 3.72 -10.25 1.50
N VAL A 46 3.98 -9.06 0.95
CA VAL A 46 5.24 -8.31 1.11
C VAL A 46 4.98 -6.90 1.65
N SER A 47 6.01 -6.23 2.18
CA SER A 47 5.87 -4.84 2.62
C SER A 47 5.73 -3.89 1.42
N PRO A 48 5.12 -2.70 1.58
CA PRO A 48 5.00 -1.71 0.51
C PRO A 48 6.36 -1.35 -0.11
N SER A 49 7.37 -1.15 0.73
CA SER A 49 8.74 -0.84 0.29
C SER A 49 9.42 -2.03 -0.41
N GLY A 50 9.11 -3.27 0.01
CA GLY A 50 9.60 -4.47 -0.66
C GLY A 50 8.99 -4.62 -2.05
N PHE A 51 7.67 -4.39 -2.16
CA PHE A 51 6.95 -4.38 -3.43
C PHE A 51 7.50 -3.32 -4.39
N LYS A 52 7.77 -2.10 -3.89
CA LYS A 52 8.36 -0.99 -4.65
C LYS A 52 9.83 -1.18 -5.06
N LYS A 53 10.52 -2.19 -4.51
CA LYS A 53 11.89 -2.55 -4.93
C LYS A 53 11.89 -3.68 -5.96
N GLN A 54 10.82 -4.47 -6.02
CA GLN A 54 10.65 -5.57 -6.97
C GLN A 54 10.09 -5.10 -8.33
N HIS A 55 9.56 -3.88 -8.37
CA HIS A 55 8.97 -3.21 -9.54
C HIS A 55 9.53 -1.80 -9.64
#